data_AF-A0A242N6W8-F1
#
_entry.id   AF-A0A242N6W8-F1
#
_cell.length_a   1.000
_cell.length_b   1.000
_cell.length_c   1.000
_cell.angle_alpha   90.00
_cell.angle_beta   90.00
_cell.angle_gamma   90.00
#
_symmetry.space_group_name_H-M   'P 1'
#
loop_
_entity.id
_entity.type
_entity.pdbx_description
1 polymer ?
#
loop_
_entity_poly.entity_id
_entity_poly.type
_entity_poly.pdbx_seq_one_letter_code
_entity_poly.pdbx_strand_id
1 'polypeptide(L)'
;MTTKPSERIVVFVTPAQKLAITSTADGLGISVSELMRRAVLSFNATSEQVKVAGLVDKLRAPKTPDPLNVALRQVAERAAAREARDAAQVALEASKRTLAAEKAEDLALPDTSASDASDEDASLSGHS
;
A
#
# COMPACT_ATOMS: atom_id res chain seq x y z
N MET A 1 33.90 56.80 -21.29
CA MET A 1 33.01 55.85 -20.59
C MET A 1 33.01 54.54 -21.39
N THR A 2 33.88 53.59 -21.05
CA THR A 2 33.94 52.29 -21.75
C THR A 2 32.88 51.38 -21.16
N THR A 3 31.83 51.10 -21.92
CA THR A 3 30.83 50.08 -21.55
C THR A 3 31.47 48.70 -21.68
N LYS A 4 31.33 47.87 -20.65
CA LYS A 4 31.83 46.49 -20.65
C LYS A 4 31.14 45.71 -21.79
N PRO A 5 31.87 45.05 -22.70
CA PRO A 5 31.24 44.26 -23.76
C PRO A 5 30.39 43.14 -23.15
N SER A 6 29.18 42.94 -23.68
CA SER A 6 28.23 41.92 -23.21
C SER A 6 27.99 40.89 -24.31
N GLU A 7 28.18 39.61 -23.97
CA GLU A 7 27.84 38.47 -24.82
C GLU A 7 26.45 37.92 -24.48
N ARG A 8 25.75 37.32 -25.46
CA ARG A 8 24.41 36.75 -25.28
C ARG A 8 24.47 35.26 -25.60
N ILE A 9 24.09 34.43 -24.64
CA ILE A 9 23.98 32.98 -24.81
C ILE A 9 22.51 32.57 -24.92
N VAL A 10 22.25 31.48 -25.66
CA VAL A 10 20.93 30.85 -25.73
C VAL A 10 20.92 29.67 -24.77
N VAL A 11 19.93 29.63 -23.87
CA VAL A 11 19.78 28.53 -22.90
C VAL A 11 18.44 27.86 -23.16
N PHE A 12 18.47 26.55 -23.38
CA PHE A 12 17.27 25.75 -23.48
C PHE A 12 16.75 25.40 -22.09
N VAL A 13 15.49 25.73 -21.85
CA VAL A 13 14.78 25.44 -20.61
C VAL A 13 13.45 24.80 -20.93
N THR A 14 12.92 24.03 -19.98
CA THR A 14 11.57 23.48 -20.13
C THR A 14 10.52 24.60 -20.01
N PRO A 15 9.29 24.40 -20.53
CA PRO A 15 8.21 25.36 -20.33
C PRO A 15 7.94 25.68 -18.85
N ALA A 16 8.01 24.65 -18.00
CA ALA A 16 7.85 24.81 -16.55
C ALA A 16 8.96 25.67 -15.94
N GLN A 17 10.23 25.46 -16.36
CA GLN A 17 11.35 26.30 -15.91
C GLN A 17 11.20 27.74 -16.39
N LYS A 18 10.79 27.96 -17.65
CA LYS A 18 10.54 29.30 -18.17
C LYS A 18 9.48 30.03 -17.34
N LEU A 19 8.37 29.37 -17.01
CA LEU A 19 7.32 29.93 -16.15
C LEU A 19 7.88 30.29 -14.76
N ALA A 20 8.59 29.37 -14.13
CA ALA A 20 9.17 29.58 -12.80
C ALA A 20 10.14 30.78 -12.77
N ILE A 21 11.00 30.90 -13.80
CA ILE A 21 11.94 32.02 -13.92
C ILE A 21 11.19 33.35 -14.07
N THR A 22 10.20 33.41 -14.97
CA THR A 22 9.41 34.63 -15.20
C THR A 22 8.66 35.04 -13.93
N SER A 23 7.95 34.10 -13.29
CA SER A 23 7.20 34.37 -12.06
C SER A 23 8.11 34.85 -10.92
N THR A 24 9.34 34.33 -10.83
CA THR A 24 10.31 34.78 -9.82
C THR A 24 10.78 36.20 -10.11
N ALA A 25 11.06 36.53 -11.37
CA ALA A 25 11.48 37.86 -11.78
C ALA A 25 10.37 38.90 -11.54
N ASP A 26 9.12 38.55 -11.89
CA ASP A 26 7.93 39.38 -11.66
C ASP A 26 7.70 39.62 -10.17
N GLY A 27 7.81 38.57 -9.34
CA GLY A 27 7.68 38.68 -7.89
C GLY A 27 8.75 39.57 -7.24
N LEU A 28 9.91 39.72 -7.87
CA LEU A 28 10.99 40.60 -7.43
C LEU A 28 10.97 41.98 -8.12
N GLY A 29 10.08 42.21 -9.09
CA GLY A 29 9.99 43.45 -9.85
C GLY A 29 11.23 43.76 -10.71
N ILE A 30 11.99 42.74 -11.12
CA ILE A 30 13.20 42.90 -11.95
C ILE A 30 13.07 42.18 -13.28
N SER A 31 13.90 42.53 -14.26
CA SER A 31 13.94 41.80 -15.53
C SER A 31 14.51 40.38 -15.35
N VAL A 32 14.06 39.46 -16.20
CA VAL A 32 14.62 38.10 -16.26
C VAL A 32 16.13 38.12 -16.51
N SER A 33 16.64 39.03 -17.36
CA SER A 33 18.08 39.16 -17.61
C SER A 33 18.85 39.57 -16.36
N GLU A 34 18.26 40.42 -15.51
CA GLU A 34 18.87 40.82 -14.25
C GLU A 34 18.82 39.72 -13.21
N LEU A 35 17.69 38.99 -13.10
CA LEU A 35 17.58 37.80 -12.27
C LEU A 35 18.67 36.78 -12.64
N MET A 36 18.81 36.48 -13.93
CA MET A 36 19.81 35.53 -14.43
C MET A 36 21.24 36.03 -14.18
N ARG A 37 21.51 37.33 -14.36
CA ARG A 37 22.81 37.92 -14.05
C ARG A 37 23.17 37.72 -12.57
N ARG A 38 22.25 38.04 -11.66
CA ARG A 38 22.44 37.86 -10.21
C ARG A 38 22.65 36.39 -9.85
N ALA A 39 21.81 35.51 -10.40
CA ALA A 39 21.92 34.07 -10.19
C ALA A 39 23.30 33.56 -10.59
N VAL A 40 23.79 33.90 -11.79
CA VAL A 40 25.11 33.50 -12.29
C VAL A 40 26.24 34.05 -11.43
N LEU A 41 26.17 35.32 -11.00
CA LEU A 41 27.21 35.90 -10.14
C LEU A 41 27.23 35.28 -8.73
N SER A 42 26.06 34.90 -8.20
CA SER A 42 25.93 34.25 -6.90
C SER A 42 26.18 32.75 -6.93
N PHE A 43 26.21 32.14 -8.12
CA PHE A 43 26.32 30.70 -8.27
C PHE A 43 27.74 30.25 -7.96
N ASN A 44 27.87 29.42 -6.92
CA ASN A 44 29.11 28.75 -6.59
C ASN A 44 28.92 27.23 -6.79
N ALA A 45 29.52 26.70 -7.86
CA ALA A 45 29.34 25.32 -8.29
C ALA A 45 29.64 24.30 -7.19
N THR A 46 30.70 24.50 -6.41
CA THR A 46 31.09 23.54 -5.36
C THR A 46 30.12 23.58 -4.19
N SER A 47 29.65 24.77 -3.79
CA SER A 47 28.69 24.93 -2.70
C SER A 47 27.33 24.32 -3.07
N GLU A 48 26.87 24.52 -4.30
CA GLU A 48 25.61 23.94 -4.76
C GLU A 48 25.71 22.41 -4.91
N GLN A 49 26.85 21.89 -5.36
CA GLN A 49 27.09 20.44 -5.39
C GLN A 49 27.02 19.81 -4.00
N VAL A 50 27.64 20.43 -2.98
CA VAL A 50 27.58 19.94 -1.60
C VAL A 50 26.15 19.95 -1.06
N LYS A 51 25.36 21.01 -1.34
CA LYS A 51 23.95 21.07 -0.96
C LYS A 51 23.13 19.97 -1.63
N VAL A 52 23.31 19.77 -2.93
CA VAL A 52 22.60 18.74 -3.70
C VAL A 52 22.98 17.34 -3.19
N ALA A 53 24.27 17.08 -2.96
CA ALA A 53 24.73 15.83 -2.38
C ALA A 53 24.07 15.58 -1.01
N GLY A 54 24.06 16.58 -0.13
CA GLY A 54 23.39 16.46 1.18
C GLY A 54 21.88 16.23 1.10
N LEU A 55 21.19 16.80 0.09
CA LEU A 55 19.77 16.51 -0.16
C LEU A 55 19.56 15.09 -0.67
N VAL A 56 20.40 14.64 -1.60
CA VAL A 56 20.37 13.27 -2.12
C VAL A 56 20.64 12.27 -0.99
N ASP A 57 21.60 12.55 -0.12
CA ASP A 57 21.91 11.72 1.04
C ASP A 57 20.71 11.65 2.00
N LYS A 58 20.04 12.77 2.27
CA LYS A 58 18.80 12.79 3.09
C LYS A 58 17.65 12.02 2.46
N LEU A 59 17.48 12.11 1.15
CA LEU A 59 16.44 11.38 0.43
C LEU A 59 16.73 9.87 0.34
N ARG A 60 18.03 9.51 0.28
CA ARG A 60 18.49 8.12 0.30
C ARG A 60 18.57 7.52 1.70
N ALA A 61 18.57 8.35 2.75
CA ALA A 61 18.61 7.88 4.12
C ALA A 61 17.43 6.90 4.35
N PRO A 62 17.68 5.74 4.98
CA PRO A 62 16.63 4.78 5.27
C PRO A 62 15.57 5.46 6.11
N LYS A 63 14.34 5.48 5.61
CA LYS A 63 13.22 6.12 6.27
C LYS A 63 12.97 5.39 7.58
N THR A 64 13.33 6.01 8.71
CA THR A 64 13.01 5.46 10.02
C THR A 64 11.52 5.18 10.07
N PRO A 65 11.10 3.97 10.49
CA PRO A 65 9.71 3.60 10.46
C PRO A 65 8.92 4.60 11.31
N ASP A 66 7.94 5.23 10.68
CA ASP A 66 7.09 6.24 11.32
C ASP A 66 6.48 5.64 12.59
N PRO A 67 6.67 6.26 13.78
CA PRO A 67 6.16 5.73 15.04
C PRO A 67 4.65 5.48 15.00
N LEU A 68 3.89 6.30 14.25
CA LEU A 68 2.47 6.06 14.04
C LEU A 68 2.22 4.78 13.25
N ASN A 69 2.98 4.56 12.18
CA ASN A 69 2.86 3.35 11.36
C ASN A 69 3.22 2.08 12.16
N VAL A 70 4.24 2.17 13.02
CA VAL A 70 4.59 1.07 13.94
C VAL A 70 3.45 0.80 14.92
N ALA A 71 2.88 1.85 15.52
CA ALA A 71 1.75 1.72 16.45
C ALA A 71 0.51 1.12 15.76
N LEU A 72 0.16 1.59 14.56
CA LEU A 72 -0.95 1.05 13.77
C LEU A 72 -0.75 -0.42 13.42
N ARG A 73 0.48 -0.82 13.05
CA ARG A 73 0.80 -2.21 12.78
C ARG A 73 0.62 -3.10 14.01
N GLN A 74 1.08 -2.66 15.18
CA GLN A 74 0.88 -3.40 16.44
C GLN A 74 -0.60 -3.53 16.81
N VAL A 75 -1.40 -2.49 16.56
CA VAL A 75 -2.85 -2.53 16.78
C VAL A 75 -3.51 -3.53 15.83
N ALA A 76 -3.14 -3.52 14.55
CA ALA A 76 -3.66 -4.46 13.55
C ALA A 76 -3.30 -5.91 13.91
N GLU A 77 -2.05 -6.19 14.27
CA GLU A 77 -1.59 -7.51 14.71
C GLU A 77 -2.37 -7.99 15.95
N ARG A 78 -2.63 -7.09 16.90
CA ARG A 78 -3.42 -7.41 18.10
C ARG A 78 -4.90 -7.65 17.79
N ALA A 79 -5.47 -6.94 16.83
CA ALA A 79 -6.85 -7.15 16.38
C ALA A 79 -7.00 -8.51 15.69
N ALA A 80 -6.10 -8.84 14.76
CA ALA A 80 -6.08 -10.13 14.07
C ALA A 80 -5.93 -11.31 15.05
N ALA A 81 -5.08 -11.16 16.08
CA ALA A 81 -4.92 -12.20 17.10
C ALA A 81 -6.18 -12.42 17.96
N ARG A 82 -7.02 -11.39 18.15
CA ARG A 82 -8.31 -11.54 18.85
C ARG A 82 -9.32 -12.27 17.98
N GLU A 83 -9.45 -11.84 16.72
CA GLU A 83 -10.35 -12.48 15.76
C GLU A 83 -10.03 -13.97 15.59
N ALA A 84 -8.74 -14.33 15.50
CA ALA A 84 -8.32 -15.73 15.42
C ALA A 84 -8.70 -16.55 16.67
N ARG A 85 -8.66 -15.94 17.87
CA ARG A 85 -9.09 -16.60 19.12
C ARG A 85 -10.59 -16.78 19.17
N ASP A 86 -11.35 -15.77 18.77
CA ASP A 86 -12.80 -15.82 18.75
C ASP A 86 -13.28 -16.89 17.75
N ALA A 87 -12.67 -16.94 16.56
CA ALA A 87 -12.92 -17.99 15.57
C ALA A 87 -12.56 -19.40 16.11
N ALA A 88 -11.45 -19.54 16.83
CA ALA A 88 -11.07 -20.81 17.45
C ALA A 88 -12.05 -21.26 18.54
N GLN A 89 -12.61 -20.32 19.33
CA GLN A 89 -13.63 -20.64 20.33
C GLN A 89 -14.94 -21.09 19.67
N VAL A 90 -15.37 -20.42 18.60
CA VAL A 90 -16.56 -20.83 17.84
C VAL A 90 -16.37 -22.23 17.25
N ALA A 91 -15.19 -22.51 16.68
CA ALA A 91 -14.88 -23.84 16.15
C ALA A 91 -14.90 -24.93 17.24
N LEU A 92 -14.38 -24.63 18.44
CA LEU A 92 -14.37 -25.54 19.57
C LEU A 92 -15.79 -25.82 20.11
N GLU A 93 -16.64 -24.80 20.19
CA GLU A 93 -18.05 -24.97 20.60
C GLU A 93 -18.88 -25.69 19.53
N ALA A 94 -18.57 -25.51 18.25
CA ALA A 94 -19.17 -26.28 17.16
C ALA A 94 -18.78 -27.77 17.27
N SER A 95 -17.49 -28.07 17.47
CA SER A 95 -16.99 -29.43 17.64
C SER A 95 -17.58 -30.14 18.86
N LYS A 96 -17.77 -29.44 19.98
CA LYS A 96 -18.47 -30.00 21.16
C LYS A 96 -19.93 -30.35 20.85
N ARG A 97 -20.63 -29.50 20.09
CA ARG A 97 -22.03 -29.76 19.69
C ARG A 97 -22.15 -30.95 18.75
N THR A 98 -21.23 -31.10 17.80
CA THR A 98 -21.22 -32.28 16.92
C THR A 98 -20.94 -33.55 17.70
N LEU A 99 -19.98 -33.54 18.64
CA LEU A 99 -19.69 -34.69 19.52
C LEU A 99 -20.87 -35.03 20.46
N ALA A 100 -21.60 -34.02 20.94
CA ALA A 100 -22.80 -34.23 21.76
C ALA A 100 -23.98 -34.77 20.94
N ALA A 101 -24.12 -34.36 19.68
CA ALA A 101 -25.12 -34.89 18.76
C ALA A 101 -24.82 -36.36 18.38
N GLU A 102 -23.57 -36.68 18.09
CA GLU A 102 -23.12 -38.05 17.79
C GLU A 102 -23.32 -38.98 18.99
N LYS A 103 -23.06 -38.49 20.22
CA LYS A 103 -23.36 -39.22 21.46
C LYS A 103 -24.86 -39.36 21.77
N ALA A 104 -25.71 -38.46 21.26
CA ALA A 104 -27.16 -38.57 21.41
C ALA A 104 -27.76 -39.56 20.40
N GLU A 105 -27.18 -39.69 19.21
CA GLU A 105 -27.55 -40.71 18.22
C GLU A 105 -27.15 -42.13 18.67
N ASP A 106 -26.02 -42.28 19.37
CA ASP A 106 -25.58 -43.58 19.93
C ASP A 106 -26.45 -44.06 21.12
N LEU A 107 -27.27 -43.17 21.71
CA LEU A 107 -28.24 -43.49 22.78
C LEU A 107 -29.68 -43.67 22.25
N ALA A 108 -29.92 -43.39 20.97
CA ALA A 108 -31.22 -43.55 20.32
C ALA A 108 -31.24 -44.84 19.49
N LEU A 109 -31.22 -45.99 20.16
CA LEU A 109 -31.59 -47.27 19.56
C LEU A 109 -33.13 -47.33 19.40
N PRO A 110 -33.68 -47.47 18.18
CA PRO A 110 -34.97 -48.11 18.01
C PRO A 110 -34.75 -49.63 17.97
N ASP A 111 -35.05 -50.26 19.09
CA ASP A 111 -35.29 -51.69 19.18
C ASP A 111 -36.60 -52.00 18.42
N THR A 112 -36.50 -52.48 17.18
CA THR A 112 -37.53 -53.34 16.57
C THR A 112 -36.90 -54.23 15.52
N SER A 113 -36.68 -55.47 15.93
CA SER A 113 -36.33 -56.61 15.11
C SER A 113 -37.44 -57.01 14.12
N ALA A 114 -37.02 -57.21 12.86
CA ALA A 114 -37.36 -58.32 11.95
C ALA A 114 -38.82 -58.65 11.58
N SER A 115 -39.14 -58.45 10.30
CA SER A 115 -39.96 -59.31 9.41
C SER A 115 -40.07 -58.59 8.05
N ASP A 116 -39.98 -59.14 6.86
CA ASP A 116 -39.83 -60.50 6.34
C ASP A 116 -39.44 -60.32 4.86
N ALA A 117 -38.81 -61.33 4.29
CA ALA A 117 -38.43 -61.39 2.88
C ALA A 117 -39.67 -61.53 1.96
N SER A 118 -39.52 -61.12 0.70
CA SER A 118 -39.69 -61.98 -0.49
C SER A 118 -40.19 -61.24 -1.75
N ASP A 119 -39.45 -61.48 -2.83
CA ASP A 119 -39.85 -61.70 -4.23
C ASP A 119 -40.60 -60.59 -5.00
N GLU A 120 -39.95 -60.01 -6.00
CA GLU A 120 -40.02 -60.36 -7.44
C GLU A 120 -41.27 -59.80 -8.13
N ASP A 121 -41.10 -58.89 -9.09
CA ASP A 121 -41.45 -59.14 -10.49
C ASP A 121 -40.86 -58.06 -11.40
N ALA A 122 -40.63 -58.47 -12.64
CA ALA A 122 -39.74 -57.96 -13.64
C ALA A 122 -40.27 -56.79 -14.48
N SER A 123 -39.37 -56.38 -15.40
CA SER A 123 -39.69 -55.88 -16.76
C SER A 123 -40.09 -54.41 -16.89
N LEU A 124 -39.76 -53.64 -17.92
CA LEU A 124 -38.88 -53.74 -19.11
C LEU A 124 -38.99 -52.38 -19.84
N SER A 125 -38.06 -52.13 -20.76
CA SER A 125 -38.05 -51.10 -21.83
C SER A 125 -37.68 -49.67 -21.39
N GLY A 126 -36.66 -49.01 -21.95
CA GLY A 126 -36.40 -48.79 -23.39
C GLY A 126 -36.98 -47.41 -23.73
N HIS A 127 -36.32 -46.45 -24.39
CA HIS A 127 -35.42 -46.52 -25.53
C HIS A 127 -34.78 -45.12 -25.71
N SER A 128 -33.66 -45.13 -26.43
CA SER A 128 -32.73 -44.08 -26.85
C SER A 128 -33.24 -42.66 -27.14
#